data_AF-A0AAE0C4A5-F1
#
_entry.id   AF-A0AAE0C4A5-F1
#
_cell.length_a   1.000
_cell.length_b   1.000
_cell.length_c   1.000
_cell.angle_alpha   90.00
_cell.angle_beta   90.00
_cell.angle_gamma   90.00
#
_symmetry.space_group_name_H-M   'P 1'
#
loop_
_entity.id
_entity.type
_entity.pdbx_description
1 polymer ?
#
loop_
_entity_poly.entity_id
_entity_poly.type
_entity_poly.pdbx_seq_one_letter_code
_entity_poly.pdbx_strand_id
1 'polypeptide(L)'
;MAIGENSQTLEHIGVTDDVISKTVQSAKSSQRSERRIRGVKRGVRSELSVSQGDWTRRGYANHKELLSTEGLRDEIPRIKCSEVTPEEFIERFEAPCQPCVITGLTEEWAAHHKWTWDKLLAKFPEHKFKVGSDDDGYAVRIKFKYYYEYLHSLEHGKDDSPLYIFDGTFADRAGSKALSEDYKAPEYFSEDLFKFVGEKRRPPYRWIVWGPARSGSSLHIDPLATSAWNALLMYAAKP
;
A
#
# COMPACT_ATOMS: atom_id res chain seq x y z
N MET A 1 41.93 -47.66 -41.98
CA MET A 1 43.19 -47.16 -41.36
C MET A 1 43.30 -45.69 -41.74
N ALA A 2 43.64 -44.82 -40.76
CA ALA A 2 43.76 -43.36 -40.83
C ALA A 2 42.46 -42.51 -40.67
N ILE A 3 42.17 -42.30 -39.39
CA ILE A 3 41.62 -41.13 -38.67
C ILE A 3 42.03 -39.75 -39.25
N GLY A 4 41.09 -38.80 -39.19
CA GLY A 4 41.32 -37.36 -39.38
C GLY A 4 40.05 -36.57 -39.05
N GLU A 5 39.90 -36.19 -37.79
CA GLU A 5 38.86 -35.29 -37.28
C GLU A 5 39.00 -33.90 -37.89
N ASN A 6 37.88 -33.22 -38.18
CA ASN A 6 37.79 -31.81 -37.80
C ASN A 6 36.36 -31.34 -37.57
N SER A 7 36.13 -31.10 -36.29
CA SER A 7 35.05 -30.41 -35.60
C SER A 7 34.51 -29.18 -36.34
N GLN A 8 33.25 -29.25 -36.75
CA GLN A 8 32.37 -28.09 -36.87
C GLN A 8 31.29 -28.22 -35.80
N THR A 9 31.53 -27.63 -34.64
CA THR A 9 30.51 -27.46 -33.59
C THR A 9 30.49 -26.01 -33.12
N LEU A 10 29.39 -25.37 -33.50
CA LEU A 10 28.63 -24.39 -32.72
C LEU A 10 29.46 -23.30 -32.04
N GLU A 11 29.57 -22.17 -32.74
CA GLU A 11 30.02 -20.90 -32.18
C GLU A 11 29.24 -20.57 -30.89
N HIS A 12 30.02 -20.42 -29.83
CA HIS A 12 29.62 -19.96 -28.52
C HIS A 12 28.94 -18.59 -28.60
N ILE A 13 27.66 -18.54 -28.22
CA ILE A 13 27.06 -17.31 -27.71
C ILE A 13 27.73 -17.04 -26.36
N GLY A 14 28.70 -16.13 -26.33
CA GLY A 14 29.45 -15.73 -25.14
C GLY A 14 28.58 -15.03 -24.11
N VAL A 15 27.82 -15.80 -23.33
CA VAL A 15 27.25 -15.34 -22.06
C VAL A 15 28.37 -15.38 -21.03
N THR A 16 28.84 -14.22 -20.59
CA THR A 16 29.93 -14.13 -19.62
C THR A 16 29.48 -14.65 -18.24
N ASP A 17 30.42 -15.20 -17.45
CA ASP A 17 30.15 -15.70 -16.09
C ASP A 17 29.49 -14.65 -15.18
N ASP A 18 29.75 -13.36 -15.42
CA ASP A 18 29.11 -12.24 -14.72
C ASP A 18 27.62 -12.10 -15.07
N VAL A 19 27.23 -12.33 -16.33
CA VAL A 19 25.82 -12.33 -16.75
C VAL A 19 25.09 -13.54 -16.17
N ILE A 20 25.72 -14.72 -16.16
CA ILE A 20 25.16 -15.93 -15.54
C ILE A 20 25.00 -15.72 -14.02
N SER A 21 26.01 -15.18 -13.35
CA SER A 21 25.99 -14.89 -11.91
C SER A 21 24.88 -13.89 -11.54
N LYS A 22 24.78 -12.76 -12.27
CA LYS A 22 23.71 -11.76 -12.09
C LYS A 22 22.33 -12.36 -12.34
N THR A 23 22.18 -13.21 -13.36
CA THR A 23 20.91 -13.89 -13.69
C THR A 23 20.51 -14.87 -12.58
N VAL A 24 21.45 -15.69 -12.10
CA VAL A 24 21.22 -16.63 -10.99
C VAL A 24 20.89 -15.89 -9.69
N GLN A 25 21.56 -14.76 -9.42
CA GLN A 25 21.30 -13.95 -8.23
C GLN A 25 19.94 -13.26 -8.29
N SER A 26 19.55 -12.75 -9.47
CA SER A 26 18.21 -12.22 -9.74
C SER A 26 17.13 -13.29 -9.56
N ALA A 27 17.33 -14.49 -10.13
CA ALA A 27 16.40 -15.61 -10.00
C ALA A 27 16.24 -16.07 -8.53
N LYS A 28 17.33 -16.16 -7.77
CA LYS A 28 17.30 -16.48 -6.33
C LYS A 28 16.58 -15.39 -5.51
N SER A 29 16.78 -14.12 -5.85
CA SER A 29 16.06 -13.00 -5.23
C SER A 29 14.56 -13.08 -5.50
N SER A 30 14.18 -13.37 -6.75
CA SER A 30 12.78 -13.55 -7.17
C SER A 30 12.10 -14.72 -6.43
N GLN A 31 12.74 -15.90 -6.36
CA GLN A 31 12.21 -17.04 -5.60
C GLN A 31 12.04 -16.73 -4.11
N ARG A 32 12.98 -15.98 -3.52
CA ARG A 32 12.90 -15.56 -2.12
C ARG A 32 11.71 -14.63 -1.91
N SER A 33 11.50 -13.68 -2.82
CA SER A 33 10.38 -12.75 -2.78
C SER A 33 9.05 -13.47 -2.85
N GLU A 34 8.90 -14.36 -3.84
CA GLU A 34 7.71 -15.19 -4.02
C GLU A 34 7.35 -15.97 -2.75
N ARG A 35 8.35 -16.63 -2.15
CA ARG A 35 8.16 -17.36 -0.88
C ARG A 35 7.68 -16.44 0.25
N ARG A 36 8.16 -15.20 0.29
CA ARG A 36 7.76 -14.22 1.32
C ARG A 36 6.36 -13.70 1.08
N ILE A 37 6.02 -13.38 -0.17
CA ILE A 37 4.68 -12.91 -0.56
C ILE A 37 3.64 -13.99 -0.27
N ARG A 38 3.85 -15.25 -0.72
CA ARG A 38 2.94 -16.37 -0.39
C ARG A 38 2.83 -16.64 1.10
N GLY A 39 3.92 -16.46 1.86
CA GLY A 39 3.90 -16.55 3.31
C GLY A 39 3.00 -15.50 3.95
N VAL A 40 3.10 -14.26 3.49
CA VAL A 40 2.26 -13.13 3.95
C VAL A 40 0.80 -13.36 3.58
N LYS A 41 0.52 -13.76 2.33
CA LYS A 41 -0.82 -14.12 1.85
C LYS A 41 -1.51 -15.13 2.77
N ARG A 42 -0.84 -16.25 3.07
CA ARG A 42 -1.36 -17.25 4.02
C ARG A 42 -1.56 -16.71 5.42
N GLY A 43 -0.70 -15.81 5.87
CA GLY A 43 -0.82 -15.18 7.18
C GLY A 43 -2.03 -14.25 7.28
N VAL A 44 -2.31 -13.45 6.25
CA VAL A 44 -3.42 -12.48 6.31
C VAL A 44 -4.79 -13.09 5.97
N ARG A 45 -4.81 -14.18 5.20
CA ARG A 45 -6.01 -14.82 4.66
C ARG A 45 -5.78 -16.32 4.60
N SER A 46 -5.79 -16.98 5.76
CA SER A 46 -5.52 -18.42 5.89
C SER A 46 -6.55 -19.28 5.17
N GLU A 47 -7.74 -18.73 4.91
CA GLU A 47 -8.83 -19.38 4.19
C GLU A 47 -8.66 -19.39 2.67
N LEU A 48 -7.71 -18.62 2.11
CA LEU A 48 -7.45 -18.54 0.68
C LEU A 48 -6.17 -19.31 0.29
N SER A 49 -6.32 -20.37 -0.51
CA SER A 49 -5.18 -21.13 -1.01
C SER A 49 -4.31 -20.32 -1.97
N VAL A 50 -3.03 -20.20 -1.63
CA VAL A 50 -2.01 -19.55 -2.48
C VAL A 50 -1.54 -20.41 -3.67
N SER A 51 -2.01 -21.67 -3.77
CA SER A 51 -1.62 -22.59 -4.84
C SER A 51 -2.79 -23.15 -5.66
N GLN A 52 -4.03 -22.97 -5.20
CA GLN A 52 -5.24 -23.46 -5.90
C GLN A 52 -6.02 -22.35 -6.62
N GLY A 53 -5.45 -21.15 -6.72
CA GLY A 53 -6.06 -20.03 -7.47
C GLY A 53 -7.14 -19.27 -6.71
N ASP A 54 -7.31 -19.46 -5.40
CA ASP A 54 -8.37 -18.78 -4.64
C ASP A 54 -8.22 -17.25 -4.62
N TRP A 55 -6.99 -16.74 -4.73
CA TRP A 55 -6.70 -15.31 -4.75
C TRP A 55 -7.17 -14.59 -6.02
N THR A 56 -7.46 -15.34 -7.09
CA THR A 56 -7.87 -14.82 -8.41
C THR A 56 -9.16 -15.47 -8.91
N ARG A 57 -9.88 -16.17 -8.02
CA ARG A 57 -11.04 -17.01 -8.34
C ARG A 57 -12.19 -16.25 -8.99
N ARG A 58 -12.37 -14.98 -8.66
CA ARG A 58 -13.41 -14.11 -9.23
C ARG A 58 -12.97 -13.47 -10.54
N GLY A 59 -11.67 -13.42 -10.81
CA GLY A 59 -11.11 -12.89 -12.05
C GLY A 59 -11.31 -11.38 -12.21
N TYR A 60 -11.45 -10.62 -11.12
CA TYR A 60 -11.75 -9.18 -11.15
C TYR A 60 -10.73 -8.34 -11.91
N ALA A 61 -9.49 -8.83 -12.07
CA ALA A 61 -8.50 -8.18 -12.91
C ALA A 61 -8.89 -8.08 -14.39
N ASN A 62 -9.82 -8.92 -14.87
CA ASN A 62 -10.30 -8.89 -16.26
C ASN A 62 -11.52 -7.99 -16.45
N HIS A 63 -12.08 -7.45 -15.36
CA HIS A 63 -13.30 -6.65 -15.34
C HIS A 63 -12.96 -5.17 -15.16
N LYS A 64 -12.67 -4.47 -16.26
CA LYS A 64 -12.27 -3.05 -16.24
C LYS A 64 -13.36 -2.14 -15.68
N GLU A 65 -14.62 -2.54 -15.83
CA GLU A 65 -15.81 -1.85 -15.32
C GLU A 65 -15.81 -1.73 -13.78
N LEU A 66 -15.19 -2.66 -13.05
CA LEU A 66 -15.14 -2.64 -11.57
C LEU A 66 -14.39 -1.42 -11.02
N LEU A 67 -13.48 -0.86 -11.80
CA LEU A 67 -12.71 0.33 -11.45
C LEU A 67 -13.20 1.57 -12.20
N SER A 68 -14.25 1.44 -13.01
CA SER A 68 -14.78 2.59 -13.73
C SER A 68 -15.53 3.50 -12.77
N THR A 69 -15.19 4.78 -12.83
CA THR A 69 -15.93 5.86 -12.19
C THR A 69 -17.10 6.38 -13.02
N GLU A 70 -17.36 5.76 -14.18
CA GLU A 70 -18.46 6.18 -15.05
C GLU A 70 -19.81 5.93 -14.38
N GLY A 71 -20.69 6.93 -14.42
CA GLY A 71 -21.99 6.87 -13.77
C GLY A 71 -21.97 7.09 -12.24
N LEU A 72 -20.80 7.26 -11.61
CA LEU A 72 -20.73 7.68 -10.21
C LEU A 72 -21.25 9.11 -10.07
N ARG A 73 -22.14 9.30 -9.10
CA ARG A 73 -22.64 10.63 -8.70
C ARG A 73 -21.85 11.11 -7.50
N ASP A 74 -21.04 12.14 -7.70
CA ASP A 74 -20.36 12.86 -6.61
C ASP A 74 -21.17 14.10 -6.27
N GLU A 75 -21.89 14.03 -5.16
CA GLU A 75 -22.71 15.12 -4.61
C GLU A 75 -22.14 15.63 -3.28
N ILE A 76 -20.92 15.20 -2.89
CA ILE A 76 -20.34 15.56 -1.60
C ILE A 76 -19.89 17.03 -1.65
N PRO A 77 -20.33 17.88 -0.70
CA PRO A 77 -19.92 19.28 -0.66
C PRO A 77 -18.40 19.44 -0.59
N ARG A 78 -17.87 20.42 -1.30
CA ARG A 78 -16.43 20.73 -1.33
C ARG A 78 -16.16 22.09 -0.73
N ILE A 79 -15.17 22.17 0.15
CA ILE A 79 -14.66 23.43 0.70
C ILE A 79 -13.16 23.55 0.43
N LYS A 80 -12.68 24.78 0.22
CA LYS A 80 -11.24 25.06 0.14
C LYS A 80 -10.73 25.44 1.52
N CYS A 81 -9.64 24.82 1.96
CA CYS A 81 -9.14 25.02 3.32
C CYS A 81 -8.70 26.45 3.62
N SER A 82 -8.35 27.24 2.60
CA SER A 82 -7.98 28.65 2.73
C SER A 82 -9.18 29.60 2.90
N GLU A 83 -10.40 29.11 2.70
CA GLU A 83 -11.63 29.93 2.65
C GLU A 83 -12.59 29.65 3.81
N VAL A 84 -12.41 28.55 4.54
CA VAL A 84 -13.32 28.13 5.63
C VAL A 84 -12.53 28.01 6.92
N THR A 85 -12.94 28.73 7.96
CA THR A 85 -12.28 28.66 9.28
C THR A 85 -12.68 27.38 10.03
N PRO A 86 -11.95 26.98 11.09
CA PRO A 86 -12.35 25.86 11.92
C PRO A 86 -13.76 25.99 12.52
N GLU A 87 -14.16 27.18 12.96
CA GLU A 87 -15.48 27.43 13.53
C GLU A 87 -16.59 27.23 12.50
N GLU A 88 -16.38 27.75 11.29
CA GLU A 88 -17.32 27.57 10.19
C GLU A 88 -17.39 26.11 9.73
N PHE A 89 -16.25 25.40 9.73
CA PHE A 89 -16.21 23.95 9.46
C PHE A 89 -17.03 23.17 10.51
N ILE A 90 -16.90 23.52 11.79
CA ILE A 90 -17.65 22.88 12.88
C ILE A 90 -19.15 23.09 12.68
N GLU A 91 -19.58 24.33 12.46
CA GLU A 91 -20.99 24.69 12.30
C GLU A 91 -21.64 23.96 11.10
N ARG A 92 -20.93 23.90 9.97
CA ARG A 92 -21.48 23.39 8.71
C ARG A 92 -21.34 21.88 8.54
N PHE A 93 -20.33 21.25 9.14
CA PHE A 93 -19.97 19.86 8.85
C PHE A 93 -19.80 19.00 10.10
N GLU A 94 -18.96 19.39 11.06
CA GLU A 94 -18.65 18.53 12.20
C GLU A 94 -19.85 18.36 13.14
N ALA A 95 -20.43 19.45 13.63
CA ALA A 95 -21.55 19.44 14.56
C ALA A 95 -22.82 18.76 13.97
N PRO A 96 -23.20 18.98 12.69
CA PRO A 96 -24.32 18.26 12.08
C PRO A 96 -23.97 16.86 11.57
N CYS A 97 -22.74 16.37 11.76
CA CYS A 97 -22.25 15.08 11.24
C CYS A 97 -22.36 14.94 9.71
N GLN A 98 -22.12 16.02 8.98
CA GLN A 98 -22.23 16.07 7.52
C GLN A 98 -20.86 15.87 6.85
N PRO A 99 -20.67 14.85 5.99
CA PRO A 99 -19.43 14.65 5.26
C PRO A 99 -19.17 15.78 4.24
N CYS A 100 -17.89 16.12 4.06
CA CYS A 100 -17.42 17.03 3.01
C CYS A 100 -16.05 16.60 2.47
N VAL A 101 -15.66 17.15 1.32
CA VAL A 101 -14.29 17.07 0.81
C VAL A 101 -13.60 18.41 0.97
N ILE A 102 -12.42 18.37 1.59
CA ILE A 102 -11.59 19.55 1.84
C ILE A 102 -10.47 19.59 0.78
N THR A 103 -10.39 20.66 0.02
CA THR A 103 -9.36 20.89 -1.01
C THR A 103 -8.29 21.86 -0.50
N GLY A 104 -7.09 21.80 -1.09
CA GLY A 104 -5.93 22.63 -0.70
C GLY A 104 -5.19 22.20 0.57
N LEU A 105 -5.75 21.25 1.33
CA LEU A 105 -5.28 20.88 2.67
C LEU A 105 -3.85 20.32 2.73
N THR A 106 -3.41 19.66 1.66
CA THR A 106 -2.15 18.91 1.61
C THR A 106 -1.10 19.56 0.72
N GLU A 107 -1.33 20.76 0.17
CA GLU A 107 -0.47 21.39 -0.84
C GLU A 107 0.99 21.52 -0.37
N GLU A 108 1.19 21.84 0.91
CA GLU A 108 2.53 22.01 1.52
C GLU A 108 3.15 20.70 2.05
N TRP A 109 2.47 19.55 1.92
CA TRP A 109 2.97 18.31 2.48
C TRP A 109 4.12 17.74 1.66
N ALA A 110 5.24 17.49 2.32
CA ALA A 110 6.38 16.86 1.67
C ALA A 110 6.08 15.44 1.16
N ALA A 111 5.04 14.81 1.70
CA ALA A 111 4.55 13.51 1.27
C ALA A 111 4.25 13.44 -0.24
N HIS A 112 3.75 14.52 -0.87
CA HIS A 112 3.47 14.55 -2.32
C HIS A 112 4.69 14.17 -3.18
N HIS A 113 5.88 14.62 -2.78
CA HIS A 113 7.09 14.37 -3.55
C HIS A 113 7.96 13.25 -2.95
N LYS A 114 7.79 12.90 -1.67
CA LYS A 114 8.58 11.85 -1.00
C LYS A 114 7.94 10.48 -1.06
N TRP A 115 6.62 10.39 -1.06
CA TRP A 115 5.90 9.11 -0.93
C TRP A 115 5.63 8.42 -2.26
N THR A 116 6.50 8.60 -3.25
CA THR A 116 6.48 7.81 -4.50
C THR A 116 7.05 6.41 -4.25
N TRP A 117 6.57 5.40 -4.99
CA TRP A 117 7.02 4.01 -4.83
C TRP A 117 8.55 3.83 -4.86
N ASP A 118 9.25 4.48 -5.80
CA ASP A 118 10.71 4.39 -5.94
C ASP A 118 11.45 4.99 -4.74
N LYS A 119 11.05 6.18 -4.29
CA LYS A 119 11.68 6.83 -3.13
C LYS A 119 11.41 6.07 -1.83
N LEU A 120 10.21 5.51 -1.68
CA LEU A 120 9.88 4.65 -0.56
C LEU A 120 10.70 3.35 -0.59
N LEU A 121 10.91 2.76 -1.77
CA LEU A 121 11.76 1.59 -1.94
C LEU A 121 13.21 1.88 -1.59
N ALA A 122 13.75 3.03 -2.03
CA ALA A 122 15.10 3.44 -1.71
C ALA A 122 15.29 3.69 -0.20
N LYS A 123 14.30 4.32 0.45
CA LYS A 123 14.40 4.72 1.87
C LYS A 123 14.06 3.60 2.85
N PHE A 124 13.12 2.72 2.53
CA PHE A 124 12.56 1.73 3.46
C PHE A 124 12.59 0.26 2.98
N PRO A 125 13.57 -0.21 2.19
CA PRO A 125 13.48 -1.51 1.51
C PRO A 125 13.34 -2.69 2.49
N GLU A 126 14.01 -2.59 3.64
CA GLU A 126 14.03 -3.62 4.67
C GLU A 126 12.98 -3.40 5.78
N HIS A 127 12.32 -2.24 5.81
CA HIS A 127 11.30 -1.94 6.81
C HIS A 127 10.07 -2.80 6.57
N LYS A 128 9.49 -3.35 7.64
CA LYS A 128 8.31 -4.22 7.56
C LYS A 128 7.03 -3.42 7.81
N PHE A 129 6.18 -3.22 6.82
CA PHE A 129 4.87 -2.58 7.01
C PHE A 129 3.78 -3.61 7.28
N LYS A 130 2.77 -3.25 8.08
CA LYS A 130 1.58 -4.09 8.35
C LYS A 130 0.71 -4.16 7.10
N VAL A 131 0.29 -5.38 6.74
CA VAL A 131 -0.58 -5.66 5.59
C VAL A 131 -1.84 -6.44 5.96
N GLY A 132 -2.03 -6.73 7.24
CA GLY A 132 -3.18 -7.44 7.78
C GLY A 132 -2.89 -7.98 9.18
N SER A 133 -3.78 -8.84 9.66
CA SER A 133 -3.60 -9.62 10.88
C SER A 133 -3.84 -11.10 10.57
N ASP A 134 -3.25 -11.99 11.36
CA ASP A 134 -3.54 -13.43 11.29
C ASP A 134 -4.77 -13.80 12.12
N ASP A 135 -5.09 -15.10 12.15
CA ASP A 135 -6.29 -15.64 12.80
C ASP A 135 -6.31 -15.39 14.32
N ASP A 136 -5.14 -15.19 14.93
CA ASP A 136 -4.97 -14.87 16.36
C ASP A 136 -4.91 -13.34 16.61
N GLY A 137 -5.05 -12.53 15.55
CA GLY A 137 -5.03 -11.07 15.60
C GLY A 137 -3.64 -10.44 15.57
N TYR A 138 -2.56 -11.22 15.50
CA TYR A 138 -1.20 -10.69 15.41
C TYR A 138 -0.94 -10.01 14.07
N ALA A 139 -0.15 -8.95 14.09
CA ALA A 139 0.13 -8.18 12.87
C ALA A 139 0.99 -8.96 11.88
N VAL A 140 0.45 -9.22 10.69
CA VAL A 140 1.22 -9.75 9.57
C VAL A 140 1.89 -8.60 8.83
N ARG A 141 3.21 -8.72 8.64
CA ARG A 141 4.04 -7.64 8.07
C ARG A 141 4.92 -8.13 6.93
N ILE A 142 5.11 -7.28 5.93
CA ILE A 142 5.96 -7.54 4.76
C ILE A 142 7.05 -6.48 4.65
N LYS A 143 8.28 -6.87 4.24
CA LYS A 143 9.32 -5.89 3.92
C LYS A 143 8.92 -5.09 2.70
N PHE A 144 9.15 -3.79 2.70
CA PHE A 144 8.68 -2.91 1.63
C PHE A 144 9.19 -3.34 0.24
N LYS A 145 10.43 -3.83 0.12
CA LYS A 145 10.94 -4.32 -1.17
C LYS A 145 10.12 -5.49 -1.76
N TYR A 146 9.64 -6.41 -0.92
CA TYR A 146 8.79 -7.51 -1.40
C TYR A 146 7.38 -7.02 -1.72
N TYR A 147 6.89 -6.00 -1.01
CA TYR A 147 5.64 -5.35 -1.37
C TYR A 147 5.75 -4.61 -2.70
N TYR A 148 6.88 -3.93 -2.94
CA TYR A 148 7.16 -3.28 -4.22
C TYR A 148 7.19 -4.29 -5.38
N GLU A 149 7.87 -5.43 -5.20
CA GLU A 149 7.87 -6.52 -6.18
C GLU A 149 6.46 -7.11 -6.38
N TYR A 150 5.68 -7.24 -5.31
CA TYR A 150 4.27 -7.64 -5.36
C TYR A 150 3.42 -6.69 -6.22
N LEU A 151 3.58 -5.37 -6.07
CA LEU A 151 2.86 -4.37 -6.86
C LEU A 151 3.17 -4.46 -8.36
N HIS A 152 4.39 -4.88 -8.73
CA HIS A 152 4.85 -4.98 -10.11
C HIS A 152 4.77 -6.40 -10.70
N SER A 153 4.26 -7.37 -9.93
CA SER A 153 4.11 -8.75 -10.39
C SER A 153 2.87 -8.89 -11.28
N LEU A 154 3.05 -9.47 -12.48
CA LEU A 154 1.93 -9.81 -13.37
C LEU A 154 1.03 -10.91 -12.79
N GLU A 155 1.58 -11.79 -11.95
CA GLU A 155 0.82 -12.85 -11.29
C GLU A 155 -0.02 -12.27 -10.15
N HIS A 156 0.61 -11.54 -9.23
CA HIS A 156 -0.08 -11.00 -8.06
C HIS A 156 -0.93 -9.77 -8.38
N GLY A 157 -0.61 -9.04 -9.45
CA GLY A 157 -1.43 -7.97 -9.99
C GLY A 157 -2.81 -8.43 -10.47
N LYS A 158 -3.09 -9.74 -10.45
CA LYS A 158 -4.40 -10.33 -10.76
C LYS A 158 -5.24 -10.66 -9.53
N ASP A 159 -4.71 -10.49 -8.32
CA ASP A 159 -5.45 -10.76 -7.09
C ASP A 159 -6.77 -9.97 -7.08
N ASP A 160 -7.86 -10.66 -6.71
CA ASP A 160 -9.21 -10.09 -6.68
C ASP A 160 -9.35 -9.02 -5.60
N SER A 161 -8.77 -9.28 -4.43
CA SER A 161 -8.62 -8.36 -3.30
C SER A 161 -7.15 -8.35 -2.85
N PRO A 162 -6.30 -7.53 -3.50
CA PRO A 162 -4.86 -7.49 -3.26
C PRO A 162 -4.48 -7.20 -1.79
N LEU A 163 -3.28 -7.63 -1.39
CA LEU A 163 -2.63 -7.18 -0.16
C LEU A 163 -2.62 -5.65 -0.09
N TYR A 164 -2.86 -5.12 1.11
CA TYR A 164 -3.05 -3.70 1.36
C TYR A 164 -2.25 -3.29 2.58
N ILE A 165 -1.28 -2.36 2.43
CA ILE A 165 -0.59 -1.81 3.59
C ILE A 165 -1.57 -0.94 4.35
N PHE A 166 -1.76 -1.28 5.62
CA PHE A 166 -2.60 -0.54 6.58
C PHE A 166 -1.85 -0.53 7.92
N ASP A 167 -0.87 0.38 8.04
CA ASP A 167 0.08 0.37 9.16
C ASP A 167 -0.16 1.55 10.11
N GLY A 168 -0.68 1.23 11.29
CA GLY A 168 -0.95 2.20 12.34
C GLY A 168 0.27 2.57 13.20
N THR A 169 1.41 1.91 13.03
CA THR A 169 2.61 2.14 13.85
C THR A 169 3.77 2.77 13.07
N PHE A 170 3.49 3.27 11.86
CA PHE A 170 4.50 3.85 10.97
C PHE A 170 5.23 5.05 11.59
N ALA A 171 4.54 5.84 12.42
CA ALA A 171 5.10 7.02 13.08
C ALA A 171 5.80 6.71 14.41
N ASP A 172 5.66 5.49 14.94
CA ASP A 172 6.18 5.13 16.28
C ASP A 172 7.40 4.22 16.19
N ARG A 173 7.59 3.54 15.05
CA ARG A 173 8.70 2.60 14.84
C ARG A 173 9.92 3.34 14.29
N ALA A 174 11.06 3.16 14.94
CA ALA A 174 12.31 3.85 14.60
C ALA A 174 12.67 3.81 13.10
N GLY A 175 12.43 2.69 12.42
CA GLY A 175 12.75 2.54 10.99
C GLY A 175 11.81 3.23 10.00
N SER A 176 10.68 3.77 10.44
CA SER A 176 9.68 4.44 9.58
C SER A 176 9.18 5.78 10.14
N LYS A 177 9.57 6.14 11.38
CA LYS A 177 9.17 7.38 12.05
C LYS A 177 9.37 8.65 11.21
N ALA A 178 10.39 8.71 10.36
CA ALA A 178 10.62 9.85 9.46
C ALA A 178 9.45 10.15 8.51
N LEU A 179 8.52 9.21 8.29
CA LEU A 179 7.29 9.46 7.53
C LEU A 179 6.35 10.45 8.25
N SER A 180 6.39 10.51 9.59
CA SER A 180 5.53 11.46 10.34
C SER A 180 5.95 12.92 10.16
N GLU A 181 7.12 13.18 9.59
CA GLU A 181 7.63 14.52 9.30
C GLU A 181 7.13 15.04 7.94
N ASP A 182 6.53 14.17 7.12
CA ASP A 182 6.14 14.49 5.75
C ASP A 182 4.70 15.02 5.63
N TYR A 183 3.93 15.03 6.72
CA TYR A 183 2.57 15.55 6.80
C TYR A 183 2.31 16.25 8.15
N LYS A 184 1.22 17.02 8.22
CA LYS A 184 0.74 17.64 9.46
C LYS A 184 -0.76 17.41 9.61
N ALA A 185 -1.23 17.11 10.81
CA ALA A 185 -2.68 17.08 11.07
C ALA A 185 -3.30 18.45 10.72
N PRO A 186 -4.37 18.48 9.90
CA PRO A 186 -5.05 19.73 9.55
C PRO A 186 -5.64 20.44 10.77
N GLU A 187 -5.79 21.76 10.69
CA GLU A 187 -6.27 22.58 11.82
C GLU A 187 -7.69 22.21 12.27
N TYR A 188 -8.56 21.85 11.32
CA TYR A 188 -9.90 21.32 11.57
C TYR A 188 -9.92 20.10 12.52
N PHE A 189 -8.82 19.34 12.59
CA PHE A 189 -8.72 18.09 13.33
C PHE A 189 -7.61 18.15 14.39
N SER A 190 -7.29 19.36 14.86
CA SER A 190 -6.23 19.59 15.85
C SER A 190 -6.65 19.18 17.27
N GLU A 191 -7.96 19.10 17.55
CA GLU A 191 -8.46 18.56 18.81
C GLU A 191 -8.39 17.03 18.82
N ASP A 192 -7.39 16.52 19.52
CA ASP A 192 -7.23 15.09 19.77
C ASP A 192 -7.47 14.77 21.24
N LEU A 193 -8.71 14.50 21.64
CA LEU A 193 -9.07 14.21 23.03
C LEU A 193 -8.47 12.89 23.55
N PHE A 194 -8.17 11.92 22.67
CA PHE A 194 -7.52 10.67 23.08
C PHE A 194 -6.08 10.87 23.56
N LYS A 195 -5.45 12.02 23.28
CA LYS A 195 -4.12 12.35 23.80
C LYS A 195 -4.07 12.29 25.34
N PHE A 196 -5.18 12.59 26.03
CA PHE A 196 -5.27 12.58 27.49
C PHE A 196 -5.24 11.17 28.11
N VAL A 197 -5.52 10.12 27.32
CA VAL A 197 -5.37 8.71 27.76
C VAL A 197 -3.89 8.32 27.88
N GLY A 198 -3.03 9.01 27.11
CA GLY A 198 -1.59 8.82 27.02
C GLY A 198 -1.19 7.87 25.88
N GLU A 199 -0.07 8.17 25.21
CA GLU A 199 0.37 7.50 23.97
C GLU A 199 0.49 5.97 24.08
N LYS A 200 0.81 5.43 25.25
CA LYS A 200 0.91 3.97 25.45
C LYS A 200 -0.44 3.25 25.58
N ARG A 201 -1.50 3.97 25.97
CA ARG A 201 -2.80 3.38 26.32
C ARG A 201 -3.92 3.78 25.35
N ARG A 202 -3.75 4.88 24.63
CA ARG A 202 -4.72 5.32 23.62
C ARG A 202 -4.85 4.26 22.51
N PRO A 203 -6.03 4.11 21.89
CA PRO A 203 -6.19 3.30 20.70
C PRO A 203 -5.33 3.83 19.53
N PRO A 204 -4.98 2.98 18.54
CA PRO A 204 -4.38 3.44 17.29
C PRO A 204 -5.29 4.47 16.59
N TYR A 205 -4.71 5.53 16.02
CA TYR A 205 -5.47 6.71 15.54
C TYR A 205 -4.96 7.31 14.23
N ARG A 206 -3.89 6.77 13.66
CA ARG A 206 -3.30 7.24 12.40
C ARG A 206 -2.74 6.06 11.65
N TRP A 207 -2.97 6.00 10.34
CA TRP A 207 -2.51 4.90 9.50
C TRP A 207 -1.91 5.43 8.22
N ILE A 208 -0.85 4.78 7.76
CA ILE A 208 -0.44 4.88 6.36
C ILE A 208 -1.13 3.78 5.58
N VAL A 209 -1.66 4.15 4.43
CA VAL A 209 -2.56 3.31 3.65
C VAL A 209 -2.10 3.29 2.20
N TRP A 210 -1.61 2.14 1.74
CA TRP A 210 -1.02 1.98 0.40
C TRP A 210 -1.46 0.68 -0.25
N GLY A 211 -2.00 0.74 -1.46
CA GLY A 211 -2.56 -0.42 -2.15
C GLY A 211 -2.57 -0.30 -3.66
N PRO A 212 -2.52 -1.43 -4.40
CA PRO A 212 -2.80 -1.45 -5.83
C PRO A 212 -4.31 -1.35 -6.10
N ALA A 213 -4.69 -1.23 -7.36
CA ALA A 213 -6.10 -1.26 -7.77
C ALA A 213 -6.82 -2.51 -7.24
N ARG A 214 -8.12 -2.37 -6.90
CA ARG A 214 -8.99 -3.37 -6.25
C ARG A 214 -8.71 -3.65 -4.77
N SER A 215 -7.64 -3.13 -4.19
CA SER A 215 -7.49 -3.13 -2.73
C SER A 215 -8.40 -2.08 -2.10
N GLY A 216 -8.77 -2.26 -0.83
CA GLY A 216 -9.64 -1.34 -0.11
C GLY A 216 -10.09 -1.89 1.23
N SER A 217 -11.00 -1.15 1.87
CA SER A 217 -11.65 -1.54 3.13
C SER A 217 -13.11 -1.84 2.86
N SER A 218 -13.65 -2.89 3.49
CA SER A 218 -15.09 -3.17 3.47
C SER A 218 -15.87 -2.06 4.18
N LEU A 219 -17.18 -1.99 3.94
CA LEU A 219 -18.08 -1.08 4.67
C LEU A 219 -17.93 -1.28 6.19
N HIS A 220 -17.76 -0.18 6.92
CA HIS A 220 -17.64 -0.17 8.39
C HIS A 220 -18.02 1.21 8.96
N ILE A 221 -18.21 1.25 10.28
CA ILE A 221 -18.26 2.47 11.08
C ILE A 221 -16.97 2.49 11.90
N ASP A 222 -16.34 3.65 12.01
CA ASP A 222 -15.13 3.79 12.80
C ASP A 222 -15.38 3.45 14.28
N PRO A 223 -14.42 2.74 14.92
CA PRO A 223 -14.59 2.26 16.29
C PRO A 223 -14.72 3.41 17.28
N LEU A 224 -15.41 3.16 18.40
CA LEU A 224 -15.65 4.14 19.47
C LEU A 224 -16.34 5.44 18.99
N ALA A 225 -17.03 5.38 17.83
CA ALA A 225 -17.73 6.50 17.22
C ALA A 225 -16.83 7.73 16.97
N THR A 226 -15.55 7.51 16.67
CA THR A 226 -14.66 8.60 16.26
C THR A 226 -14.99 9.06 14.84
N SER A 227 -14.87 10.37 14.60
CA SER A 227 -14.77 10.90 13.24
C SER A 227 -13.38 10.62 12.65
N ALA A 228 -13.27 10.66 11.32
CA ALA A 228 -12.00 10.47 10.62
C ALA A 228 -11.83 11.46 9.47
N TRP A 229 -10.57 11.73 9.13
CA TRP A 229 -10.17 12.42 7.91
C TRP A 229 -9.22 11.53 7.10
N ASN A 230 -9.42 11.50 5.77
CA ASN A 230 -8.60 10.72 4.86
C ASN A 230 -7.96 11.65 3.82
N ALA A 231 -6.62 11.75 3.84
CA ALA A 231 -5.86 12.54 2.90
C ALA A 231 -5.31 11.67 1.75
N LEU A 232 -5.99 11.70 0.60
CA LEU A 232 -5.53 11.03 -0.61
C LEU A 232 -4.42 11.84 -1.29
N LEU A 233 -3.22 11.28 -1.38
CA LEU A 233 -2.04 11.96 -1.95
C LEU A 233 -1.71 11.51 -3.38
N MET A 234 -1.87 10.22 -3.65
CA MET A 234 -1.61 9.64 -4.96
C MET A 234 -2.76 8.70 -5.30
N TYR A 235 -3.18 8.77 -6.55
CA TYR A 235 -4.09 7.80 -7.15
C TYR A 235 -3.63 7.57 -8.59
N ALA A 236 -3.79 6.35 -9.08
CA ALA A 236 -3.70 6.13 -10.51
C ALA A 236 -4.97 6.70 -11.14
N ALA A 237 -4.88 7.87 -11.76
CA ALA A 237 -5.91 8.31 -12.69
C ALA A 237 -6.00 7.28 -13.83
N LYS A 238 -7.21 7.05 -14.36
CA LYS A 238 -7.46 6.13 -15.49
C LYS A 238 -6.39 6.34 -16.59
N PRO A 239 -5.79 5.27 -17.15
CA PRO A 239 -5.08 5.38 -18.42
C PRO A 239 -6.03 5.82 -19.54
#